data_AF-A0A0C9W285-F1
#
_entry.id   AF-A0A0C9W285-F1
#
_cell.length_a   1.000
_cell.length_b   1.000
_cell.length_c   1.000
_cell.angle_alpha   90.00
_cell.angle_beta   90.00
_cell.angle_gamma   90.00
#
_symmetry.space_group_name_H-M   'P 1'
#
loop_
_entity.id
_entity.type
_entity.pdbx_description
1 polymer ?
#
loop_
_entity_poly.entity_id
_entity_poly.type
_entity_poly.pdbx_seq_one_letter_code
_entity_poly.pdbx_strand_id
1 'polypeptide(L)'
;MFSSASLITAALAFLTSVRAQQTVYGQCGGTGWTGATTCQSGYTLYYSQCLPGASTTVKPSTTTSNPSTTTSKPSTTTSVASPTSTPGVNYWFSFGDSYTTTGFNVTTGPLPSVGNPLGNPPYPGYTGGGGVNWVDVLTIQYNKTTLLTWNYAYGGATIDASLVTPYEPTVLSLTDQVNSFLNTGAKKPAAAPWTSADTLFSFWIGINDIGNSYGNGGNRSAFSVTLLNAYFNLVQEVYSAGGRNFLFVNVPPMDRSPLMLAEPTSAQALEKSVIADFNTRLAANVNTFQAANSGVKTWLYDSNAAFTTILNSPQTYGFADATSYGNANSFWGRLSP
;
A
#
# COMPACT_ATOMS: atom_id res chain seq x y z
N MET A 1 42.82 -79.00 6.65
CA MET A 1 42.41 -78.57 8.01
C MET A 1 41.71 -77.22 7.89
N PHE A 2 40.41 -77.19 8.24
CA PHE A 2 39.49 -76.04 8.52
C PHE A 2 39.43 -74.91 7.46
N SER A 3 38.42 -74.77 6.59
CA SER A 3 36.97 -74.48 6.76
C SER A 3 36.63 -73.23 7.58
N SER A 4 36.10 -72.17 6.93
CA SER A 4 34.71 -71.69 7.06
C SER A 4 34.52 -70.18 6.76
N ALA A 5 33.48 -69.89 5.96
CA ALA A 5 32.49 -68.79 6.05
C ALA A 5 32.84 -67.31 5.67
N SER A 6 32.14 -66.87 4.60
CA SER A 6 31.28 -65.67 4.44
C SER A 6 31.75 -64.27 4.83
N LEU A 7 31.62 -63.30 3.91
CA LEU A 7 30.70 -62.16 4.04
C LEU A 7 30.67 -61.29 2.76
N ILE A 8 29.46 -61.09 2.25
CA ILE A 8 29.08 -60.09 1.24
C ILE A 8 28.99 -58.74 1.96
N THR A 9 29.66 -57.71 1.45
CA THR A 9 29.42 -56.31 1.88
C THR A 9 29.13 -55.44 0.66
N ALA A 10 27.87 -55.00 0.58
CA ALA A 10 27.39 -53.97 -0.33
C ALA A 10 27.99 -52.61 0.05
N ALA A 11 28.60 -51.93 -0.93
CA ALA A 11 29.04 -50.55 -0.77
C ALA A 11 27.84 -49.61 -1.00
N LEU A 12 27.28 -49.07 0.09
CA LEU A 12 26.34 -47.95 0.06
C LEU A 12 27.13 -46.66 -0.20
N ALA A 13 26.78 -45.94 -1.27
CA ALA A 13 27.28 -44.61 -1.54
C ALA A 13 26.75 -43.63 -0.47
N PHE A 14 27.66 -43.03 0.30
CA PHE A 14 27.35 -41.88 1.15
C PHE A 14 27.18 -40.64 0.26
N LEU A 15 25.93 -40.25 0.00
CA LEU A 15 25.60 -38.90 -0.43
C LEU A 15 25.83 -37.96 0.75
N THR A 16 26.94 -37.22 0.74
CA THR A 16 27.13 -36.09 1.64
C THR A 16 26.07 -35.04 1.31
N SER A 17 25.06 -34.89 2.17
CA SER A 17 24.09 -33.81 2.08
C SER A 17 24.82 -32.50 2.40
N VAL A 18 25.31 -31.79 1.38
CA VAL A 18 25.71 -30.40 1.55
C VAL A 18 24.46 -29.62 1.93
N ARG A 19 24.34 -29.21 3.19
CA ARG A 19 23.29 -28.29 3.62
C ARG A 19 23.59 -26.92 3.00
N ALA A 20 23.02 -26.65 1.82
CA ALA A 20 23.08 -25.33 1.23
C ALA A 20 22.47 -24.31 2.21
N GLN A 21 23.12 -23.17 2.42
CA GLN A 21 22.52 -22.04 3.15
C GLN A 21 21.67 -21.22 2.18
N GLN A 22 20.55 -20.66 2.65
CA GLN A 22 19.72 -19.76 1.85
C GLN A 22 20.31 -18.36 1.80
N THR A 23 20.23 -17.74 0.62
CA THR A 23 20.64 -16.36 0.39
C THR A 23 19.70 -15.40 1.11
N VAL A 24 20.11 -14.13 1.24
CA VAL A 24 19.21 -13.07 1.72
C VAL A 24 17.91 -13.05 0.91
N TYR A 25 16.78 -12.95 1.60
CA TYR A 25 15.40 -13.06 1.07
C TYR A 25 15.01 -14.43 0.50
N GLY A 26 15.88 -15.44 0.58
CA GLY A 26 15.56 -16.81 0.20
C GLY A 26 14.56 -17.47 1.15
N GLN A 27 13.63 -18.26 0.61
CA GLN A 27 12.72 -19.08 1.41
C GLN A 27 13.51 -20.17 2.11
N CYS A 28 13.31 -20.31 3.41
CA CYS A 28 13.98 -21.28 4.28
C CYS A 28 13.03 -21.99 5.25
N GLY A 29 11.77 -22.16 4.86
CA GLY A 29 10.76 -22.93 5.60
C GLY A 29 9.34 -22.81 5.00
N GLY A 30 8.33 -23.22 5.78
CA GLY A 30 6.92 -23.01 5.47
C GLY A 30 6.22 -24.31 5.10
N THR A 31 4.88 -24.29 5.09
CA THR A 31 4.08 -25.48 4.77
C THR A 31 4.41 -25.96 3.36
N GLY A 32 4.95 -27.17 3.24
CA GLY A 32 5.35 -27.79 1.97
C GLY A 32 6.78 -27.50 1.50
N TRP A 33 7.61 -26.77 2.27
CA TRP A 33 8.99 -26.47 1.90
C TRP A 33 9.95 -27.65 2.11
N THR A 34 10.71 -28.02 1.08
CA THR A 34 11.71 -29.10 1.11
C THR A 34 13.15 -28.62 0.89
N GLY A 35 13.35 -27.31 0.71
CA GLY A 35 14.66 -26.70 0.47
C GLY A 35 15.45 -26.45 1.75
N ALA A 36 16.53 -25.68 1.61
CA ALA A 36 17.40 -25.35 2.73
C ALA A 36 16.67 -24.55 3.83
N THR A 37 16.99 -24.83 5.11
CA THR A 37 16.30 -24.25 6.28
C THR A 37 17.19 -23.35 7.14
N THR A 38 18.43 -23.13 6.71
CA THR A 38 19.41 -22.30 7.41
C THR A 38 19.81 -21.12 6.54
N CYS A 39 19.88 -19.93 7.14
CA CYS A 39 20.34 -18.73 6.46
C CYS A 39 21.86 -18.64 6.38
N GLN A 40 22.36 -17.93 5.37
CA GLN A 40 23.77 -17.54 5.31
C GLN A 40 24.13 -16.67 6.54
N SER A 41 25.38 -16.75 6.99
CA SER A 41 25.88 -15.95 8.12
C SER A 41 25.60 -14.45 7.91
N GLY A 42 25.07 -13.78 8.93
CA GLY A 42 24.63 -12.38 8.87
C GLY A 42 23.12 -12.19 8.69
N TYR A 43 22.37 -13.26 8.41
CA TYR A 43 20.91 -13.23 8.27
C TYR A 43 20.23 -14.08 9.33
N THR A 44 19.05 -13.66 9.78
CA THR A 44 18.22 -14.37 10.75
C THR A 44 17.02 -15.00 10.04
N LEU A 45 16.71 -16.24 10.40
CA LEU A 45 15.51 -16.94 9.97
C LEU A 45 14.28 -16.27 10.60
N TYR A 46 13.39 -15.75 9.77
CA TYR A 46 12.12 -15.19 10.21
C TYR A 46 11.00 -15.62 9.28
N TYR A 47 9.96 -16.24 9.85
CA TYR A 47 8.80 -16.77 9.13
C TYR A 47 9.15 -17.47 7.81
N SER A 48 10.10 -18.41 7.88
CA SER A 48 10.53 -19.17 6.72
C SER A 48 11.26 -18.37 5.63
N GLN A 49 11.85 -17.22 5.94
CA GLN A 49 12.71 -16.45 5.04
C GLN A 49 13.96 -15.93 5.77
N CYS A 50 15.06 -15.75 5.03
CA CYS A 50 16.30 -15.17 5.55
C CYS A 50 16.31 -13.65 5.45
N LEU A 51 16.34 -12.95 6.60
CA LEU A 51 16.32 -11.49 6.67
C LEU A 51 17.58 -10.92 7.33
N PRO A 52 18.03 -9.69 6.99
CA PRO A 52 19.12 -9.02 7.70
C PRO A 52 18.81 -8.85 9.20
N GLY A 53 19.72 -9.27 10.08
CA GLY A 53 19.54 -9.13 11.52
C GLY A 53 19.68 -7.67 11.98
N ALA A 54 18.65 -7.14 12.65
CA ALA A 54 18.73 -5.85 13.33
C ALA A 54 19.53 -5.99 14.64
N SER A 55 20.78 -5.49 14.64
CA SER A 55 21.58 -5.33 15.85
C SER A 55 20.89 -4.35 16.81
N THR A 56 20.24 -4.85 17.86
CA THR A 56 19.78 -4.00 18.99
C THR A 56 20.59 -4.33 20.23
N THR A 57 21.49 -3.42 20.59
CA THR A 57 22.26 -3.47 21.84
C THR A 57 21.33 -3.04 22.98
N VAL A 58 20.87 -3.98 23.81
CA VAL A 58 20.05 -3.67 24.99
C VAL A 58 20.96 -3.46 26.20
N LYS A 59 20.91 -2.25 26.79
CA LYS A 59 21.53 -1.93 28.08
C LYS A 59 20.51 -2.19 29.21
N PRO A 60 20.87 -2.83 30.34
CA PRO A 60 19.92 -3.09 31.43
C PRO A 60 19.60 -1.80 32.21
N SER A 61 18.33 -1.59 32.54
CA SER A 61 17.86 -0.56 33.49
C SER A 61 17.33 -1.25 34.75
N THR A 62 17.80 -0.79 35.91
CA THR A 62 17.48 -1.29 37.25
C THR A 62 16.19 -0.66 37.77
N THR A 63 15.23 -1.49 38.21
CA THR A 63 13.99 -1.09 38.88
C THR A 63 14.17 -1.05 40.40
N THR A 64 13.78 0.05 41.03
CA THR A 64 13.54 0.16 42.47
C THR A 64 12.06 0.36 42.73
N SER A 65 11.49 -0.52 43.56
CA SER A 65 10.10 -0.49 44.02
C SER A 65 9.98 0.32 45.31
N ASN A 66 8.91 1.10 45.44
CA ASN A 66 8.42 1.54 46.75
C ASN A 66 6.88 1.54 46.73
N PRO A 67 6.20 1.06 47.79
CA PRO A 67 4.75 0.95 47.82
C PRO A 67 4.10 2.22 48.40
N SER A 68 2.91 2.56 47.92
CA SER A 68 1.98 3.39 48.67
C SER A 68 0.56 2.88 48.51
N THR A 69 -0.03 2.56 49.66
CA THR A 69 -1.43 2.28 49.92
C THR A 69 -2.20 3.60 50.03
N THR A 70 -3.41 3.69 49.47
CA THR A 70 -4.69 3.82 50.22
C THR A 70 -5.88 4.25 49.35
N THR A 71 -6.97 3.51 49.56
CA THR A 71 -8.41 3.85 49.55
C THR A 71 -9.12 4.32 48.28
N SER A 72 -10.13 3.52 47.96
CA SER A 72 -11.14 3.59 46.93
C SER A 72 -12.33 4.49 47.28
N LYS A 73 -12.89 5.15 46.26
CA LYS A 73 -14.31 5.49 46.16
C LYS A 73 -14.74 5.35 44.70
N PRO A 74 -15.77 4.54 44.36
CA PRO A 74 -16.20 4.37 42.99
C PRO A 74 -17.10 5.53 42.57
N SER A 75 -16.69 6.27 41.54
CA SER A 75 -17.59 7.12 40.75
C SER A 75 -17.64 6.53 39.34
N THR A 76 -18.74 5.84 39.04
CA THR A 76 -19.05 5.31 37.71
C THR A 76 -19.42 6.45 36.77
N THR A 77 -18.40 7.03 36.15
CA THR A 77 -18.50 7.68 34.85
C THR A 77 -17.80 6.78 33.85
N THR A 78 -18.57 6.13 32.97
CA THR A 78 -18.06 5.42 31.79
C THR A 78 -17.49 6.48 30.82
N SER A 79 -16.28 6.96 31.09
CA SER A 79 -15.46 7.57 30.07
C SER A 79 -15.06 6.46 29.12
N VAL A 80 -15.61 6.45 27.90
CA VAL A 80 -15.02 5.69 26.80
C VAL A 80 -13.57 6.15 26.73
N ALA A 81 -12.64 5.29 27.14
CA ALA A 81 -11.23 5.62 27.10
C ALA A 81 -10.89 5.96 25.66
N SER A 82 -10.36 7.17 25.44
CA SER A 82 -9.79 7.52 24.14
C SER A 82 -8.77 6.44 23.77
N PRO A 83 -8.78 5.93 22.53
CA PRO A 83 -7.84 4.90 22.12
C PRO A 83 -6.42 5.43 22.32
N THR A 84 -5.65 4.68 23.09
CA THR A 84 -4.23 4.94 23.32
C THR A 84 -3.44 4.33 22.18
N SER A 85 -2.59 5.13 21.54
CA SER A 85 -1.72 4.67 20.46
C SER A 85 -0.78 3.55 20.93
N THR A 86 -0.45 2.65 20.02
CA THR A 86 0.60 1.65 20.28
C THR A 86 1.96 2.32 20.09
N PRO A 87 2.82 2.43 21.13
CA PRO A 87 4.09 3.13 21.01
C PRO A 87 4.97 2.56 19.89
N GLY A 88 5.45 3.44 19.01
CA GLY A 88 6.36 3.07 17.91
C GLY A 88 5.69 2.44 16.68
N VAL A 89 4.36 2.36 16.65
CA VAL A 89 3.59 1.89 15.50
C VAL A 89 2.88 3.07 14.83
N ASN A 90 3.06 3.19 13.52
CA ASN A 90 2.31 4.11 12.67
C ASN A 90 1.32 3.32 11.82
N TYR A 91 0.22 3.97 11.44
CA TYR A 91 -0.83 3.40 10.62
C TYR A 91 -0.99 4.18 9.32
N TRP A 92 -1.19 3.46 8.23
CA TRP A 92 -1.46 4.07 6.94
C TRP A 92 -2.75 3.50 6.37
N PHE A 93 -3.74 4.37 6.16
CA PHE A 93 -4.97 4.06 5.46
C PHE A 93 -4.88 4.59 4.03
N SER A 94 -4.75 3.69 3.04
CA SER A 94 -4.65 4.08 1.64
C SER A 94 -5.94 3.81 0.88
N PHE A 95 -6.34 4.77 0.06
CA PHE A 95 -7.48 4.74 -0.83
C PHE A 95 -7.01 5.05 -2.26
N GLY A 96 -7.70 4.49 -3.25
CA GLY A 96 -7.31 4.72 -4.63
C GLY A 96 -7.78 3.63 -5.58
N ASP A 97 -7.09 3.55 -6.71
CA ASP A 97 -7.41 2.63 -7.79
C ASP A 97 -6.34 1.55 -8.02
N SER A 98 -6.19 1.08 -9.27
CA SER A 98 -5.23 0.06 -9.69
C SER A 98 -3.77 0.45 -9.43
N TYR A 99 -3.45 1.74 -9.33
CA TYR A 99 -2.10 2.21 -9.00
C TYR A 99 -1.74 1.99 -7.52
N THR A 100 -2.72 1.66 -6.69
CA THR A 100 -2.57 1.54 -5.23
C THR A 100 -3.03 0.19 -4.69
N THR A 101 -3.97 -0.49 -5.36
CA THR A 101 -4.53 -1.77 -4.89
C THR A 101 -3.46 -2.86 -4.67
N THR A 102 -3.67 -3.64 -3.62
CA THR A 102 -2.97 -4.90 -3.32
C THR A 102 -3.96 -6.06 -3.17
N GLY A 103 -5.26 -5.81 -3.33
CA GLY A 103 -6.34 -6.79 -3.10
C GLY A 103 -6.70 -7.01 -1.63
N PHE A 104 -6.26 -6.13 -0.72
CA PHE A 104 -6.58 -6.23 0.71
C PHE A 104 -8.09 -6.26 0.97
N ASN A 105 -8.50 -7.20 1.81
CA ASN A 105 -9.86 -7.33 2.27
C ASN A 105 -9.90 -7.25 3.80
N VAL A 106 -10.53 -6.18 4.30
CA VAL A 106 -10.62 -5.90 5.73
C VAL A 106 -11.52 -6.88 6.50
N THR A 107 -12.39 -7.64 5.83
CA THR A 107 -13.38 -8.52 6.49
C THR A 107 -13.04 -10.00 6.42
N THR A 108 -12.23 -10.45 5.45
CA THR A 108 -12.01 -11.89 5.21
C THR A 108 -10.59 -12.37 5.48
N GLY A 109 -9.58 -11.49 5.50
CA GLY A 109 -8.19 -11.86 5.67
C GLY A 109 -7.55 -11.36 6.98
N PRO A 110 -6.32 -11.80 7.29
CA PRO A 110 -5.57 -11.25 8.42
C PRO A 110 -5.37 -9.74 8.26
N LEU A 111 -5.61 -9.00 9.34
CA LEU A 111 -5.40 -7.55 9.39
C LEU A 111 -3.90 -7.23 9.54
N PRO A 112 -3.48 -6.00 9.14
CA PRO A 112 -2.12 -5.53 9.35
C PRO A 112 -1.69 -5.65 10.81
N SER A 113 -0.53 -6.26 11.02
CA SER A 113 0.04 -6.50 12.34
C SER A 113 1.57 -6.52 12.28
N VAL A 114 2.23 -6.44 13.43
CA VAL A 114 3.70 -6.55 13.49
C VAL A 114 4.12 -7.93 12.96
N GLY A 115 5.02 -7.96 11.97
CA GLY A 115 5.42 -9.18 11.26
C GLY A 115 4.58 -9.50 10.02
N ASN A 116 3.40 -8.90 9.87
CA ASN A 116 2.60 -8.93 8.66
C ASN A 116 1.97 -7.54 8.40
N PRO A 117 2.79 -6.53 8.03
CA PRO A 117 2.38 -5.13 8.03
C PRO A 117 1.39 -4.74 6.92
N LEU A 118 1.19 -5.60 5.92
CA LEU A 118 0.17 -5.43 4.87
C LEU A 118 -1.08 -6.30 5.11
N GLY A 119 -1.00 -7.25 6.05
CA GLY A 119 -2.12 -8.14 6.38
C GLY A 119 -2.39 -9.16 5.28
N ASN A 120 -3.31 -8.84 4.38
CA ASN A 120 -3.76 -9.75 3.33
C ASN A 120 -3.91 -9.03 1.99
N PRO A 121 -3.94 -9.76 0.87
CA PRO A 121 -3.53 -11.16 0.67
C PRO A 121 -2.01 -11.37 0.92
N PRO A 122 -1.46 -12.59 0.78
CA PRO A 122 -0.01 -12.81 0.89
C PRO A 122 0.78 -11.87 -0.02
N TYR A 123 1.82 -11.24 0.54
CA TYR A 123 2.70 -10.31 -0.18
C TYR A 123 3.26 -10.91 -1.48
N PRO A 124 3.31 -10.16 -2.61
CA PRO A 124 2.98 -8.73 -2.77
C PRO A 124 1.50 -8.45 -3.03
N GLY A 125 0.64 -9.45 -2.91
CA GLY A 125 -0.78 -9.36 -3.20
C GLY A 125 -1.10 -9.23 -4.68
N TYR A 126 -2.30 -8.73 -4.98
CA TYR A 126 -2.84 -8.56 -6.32
C TYR A 126 -2.72 -7.10 -6.74
N THR A 127 -1.54 -6.73 -7.21
CA THR A 127 -1.27 -5.35 -7.65
C THR A 127 -1.59 -5.14 -9.12
N GLY A 128 -1.73 -3.86 -9.50
CA GLY A 128 -1.78 -3.45 -10.89
C GLY A 128 -0.63 -4.06 -11.68
N GLY A 129 0.63 -3.77 -11.37
CA GLY A 129 1.79 -4.19 -12.19
C GLY A 129 2.21 -5.68 -12.14
N GLY A 130 1.44 -6.59 -11.53
CA GLY A 130 1.83 -8.01 -11.37
C GLY A 130 3.04 -8.24 -10.45
N GLY A 131 3.43 -7.24 -9.65
CA GLY A 131 4.59 -7.24 -8.76
C GLY A 131 4.37 -6.39 -7.51
N VAL A 132 5.42 -5.81 -6.94
CA VAL A 132 5.26 -4.86 -5.81
C VAL A 132 4.84 -3.49 -6.34
N ASN A 133 3.91 -2.82 -5.66
CA ASN A 133 3.55 -1.44 -5.95
C ASN A 133 4.17 -0.46 -4.94
N TRP A 134 3.84 0.83 -5.04
CA TRP A 134 4.39 1.86 -4.16
C TRP A 134 3.99 1.69 -2.68
N VAL A 135 2.79 1.17 -2.42
CA VAL A 135 2.30 0.86 -1.06
C VAL A 135 3.15 -0.24 -0.44
N ASP A 136 3.44 -1.30 -1.20
CA ASP A 136 4.31 -2.39 -0.78
C ASP A 136 5.71 -1.87 -0.45
N VAL A 137 6.29 -1.11 -1.37
CA VAL A 137 7.67 -0.61 -1.27
C VAL A 137 7.83 0.33 -0.08
N LEU A 138 6.89 1.27 0.13
CA LEU A 138 6.93 2.19 1.27
C LEU A 138 6.67 1.48 2.61
N THR A 139 5.79 0.47 2.61
CA THR A 139 5.44 -0.27 3.84
C THR A 139 6.54 -1.24 4.26
N ILE A 140 7.16 -1.95 3.32
CA ILE A 140 8.09 -3.06 3.61
C ILE A 140 9.55 -2.63 3.52
N GLN A 141 9.92 -1.82 2.53
CA GLN A 141 11.32 -1.59 2.18
C GLN A 141 11.86 -0.25 2.70
N TYR A 142 11.06 0.81 2.61
CA TYR A 142 11.48 2.18 2.96
C TYR A 142 10.93 2.68 4.31
N ASN A 143 10.25 1.81 5.07
CA ASN A 143 9.78 2.18 6.38
C ASN A 143 10.97 2.50 7.31
N LYS A 144 10.83 3.53 8.14
CA LYS A 144 11.82 3.88 9.18
C LYS A 144 11.37 3.44 10.58
N THR A 145 10.09 3.14 10.69
CA THR A 145 9.36 2.73 11.90
C THR A 145 8.36 1.66 11.48
N THR A 146 7.88 0.85 12.42
CA THR A 146 6.78 -0.07 12.16
C THR A 146 5.60 0.67 11.56
N LEU A 147 5.22 0.30 10.33
CA LEU A 147 4.10 0.87 9.60
C LEU A 147 3.10 -0.25 9.28
N LEU A 148 1.86 -0.09 9.72
CA LEU A 148 0.77 -1.05 9.45
C LEU A 148 -0.19 -0.43 8.44
N THR A 149 -0.23 -1.00 7.24
CA THR A 149 -0.92 -0.40 6.11
C THR A 149 -2.22 -1.13 5.80
N TRP A 150 -3.32 -0.40 5.93
CA TRP A 150 -4.68 -0.83 5.64
C TRP A 150 -5.08 -0.26 4.27
N ASN A 151 -4.96 -1.10 3.24
CA ASN A 151 -5.08 -0.65 1.86
C ASN A 151 -6.50 -0.87 1.29
N TYR A 152 -7.35 0.13 1.39
CA TYR A 152 -8.72 0.07 0.87
C TYR A 152 -8.81 0.28 -0.65
N ALA A 153 -7.72 0.60 -1.34
CA ALA A 153 -7.73 0.83 -2.78
C ALA A 153 -8.23 -0.39 -3.58
N TYR A 154 -8.95 -0.14 -4.66
CA TYR A 154 -9.56 -1.18 -5.50
C TYR A 154 -9.32 -0.92 -6.99
N GLY A 155 -8.93 -1.96 -7.74
CA GLY A 155 -8.61 -1.84 -9.16
C GLY A 155 -9.77 -1.29 -10.00
N GLY A 156 -9.50 -0.25 -10.80
CA GLY A 156 -10.50 0.39 -11.66
C GLY A 156 -11.49 1.33 -10.96
N ALA A 157 -11.30 1.60 -9.66
CA ALA A 157 -12.16 2.50 -8.91
C ALA A 157 -12.25 3.89 -9.55
N THR A 158 -13.48 4.40 -9.63
CA THR A 158 -13.79 5.83 -9.86
C THR A 158 -14.10 6.48 -8.52
N ILE A 159 -14.19 7.81 -8.47
CA ILE A 159 -14.54 8.56 -7.25
C ILE A 159 -15.94 8.17 -6.78
N ASP A 160 -16.91 8.22 -7.68
CA ASP A 160 -18.30 7.87 -7.42
C ASP A 160 -18.88 7.15 -8.64
N ALA A 161 -19.36 5.92 -8.46
CA ALA A 161 -19.87 5.08 -9.53
C ALA A 161 -21.14 5.63 -10.22
N SER A 162 -21.86 6.54 -9.56
CA SER A 162 -23.02 7.24 -10.14
C SER A 162 -22.62 8.42 -11.03
N LEU A 163 -21.43 9.00 -10.82
CA LEU A 163 -20.90 10.09 -11.64
C LEU A 163 -20.13 9.54 -12.84
N VAL A 164 -19.28 8.54 -12.60
CA VAL A 164 -18.53 7.83 -13.65
C VAL A 164 -18.60 6.34 -13.36
N THR A 165 -19.31 5.60 -14.21
CA THR A 165 -19.43 4.15 -14.09
C THR A 165 -18.06 3.49 -14.28
N PRO A 166 -17.63 2.63 -13.34
CA PRO A 166 -16.44 1.80 -13.54
C PRO A 166 -16.62 0.80 -14.69
N TYR A 167 -15.54 0.11 -15.06
CA TYR A 167 -15.56 -0.87 -16.15
C TYR A 167 -16.43 -2.10 -15.84
N GLU A 168 -16.65 -2.41 -14.56
CA GLU A 168 -17.53 -3.48 -14.08
C GLU A 168 -18.35 -3.01 -12.86
N PRO A 169 -19.59 -3.50 -12.67
CA PRO A 169 -20.46 -3.07 -11.57
C PRO A 169 -20.00 -3.56 -10.19
N THR A 170 -19.05 -4.49 -10.14
CA THR A 170 -18.46 -5.05 -8.92
C THR A 170 -17.29 -4.22 -8.39
N VAL A 171 -16.81 -3.24 -9.16
CA VAL A 171 -15.71 -2.37 -8.77
C VAL A 171 -16.12 -1.45 -7.63
N LEU A 172 -15.31 -1.44 -6.56
CA LEU A 172 -15.54 -0.60 -5.40
C LEU A 172 -15.02 0.83 -5.65
N SER A 173 -15.93 1.79 -5.77
CA SER A 173 -15.62 3.21 -5.92
C SER A 173 -14.97 3.79 -4.66
N LEU A 174 -14.41 5.00 -4.72
CA LEU A 174 -13.88 5.66 -3.53
C LEU A 174 -14.95 5.82 -2.44
N THR A 175 -16.21 6.08 -2.82
CA THR A 175 -17.35 6.07 -1.89
C THR A 175 -17.44 4.76 -1.12
N ASP A 176 -17.33 3.61 -1.79
CA ASP A 176 -17.37 2.29 -1.15
C ASP A 176 -16.16 2.05 -0.24
N GLN A 177 -14.97 2.48 -0.68
CA GLN A 177 -13.73 2.33 0.07
C GLN A 177 -13.77 3.14 1.38
N VAL A 178 -14.21 4.40 1.32
CA VAL A 178 -14.34 5.25 2.51
C VAL A 178 -15.45 4.73 3.43
N ASN A 179 -16.58 4.28 2.90
CA ASN A 179 -17.61 3.61 3.70
C ASN A 179 -17.08 2.36 4.40
N SER A 180 -16.25 1.57 3.74
CA SER A 180 -15.59 0.39 4.34
C SER A 180 -14.67 0.82 5.49
N PHE A 181 -13.86 1.86 5.31
CA PHE A 181 -13.03 2.44 6.37
C PHE A 181 -13.86 2.95 7.55
N LEU A 182 -14.93 3.72 7.31
CA LEU A 182 -15.82 4.24 8.35
C LEU A 182 -16.45 3.12 9.19
N ASN A 183 -16.75 1.98 8.56
CA ASN A 183 -17.30 0.82 9.23
C ASN A 183 -16.26 -0.06 9.94
N THR A 184 -14.97 0.15 9.69
CA THR A 184 -13.88 -0.70 10.18
C THR A 184 -12.77 0.14 10.84
N GLY A 185 -11.75 0.58 10.08
CA GLY A 185 -10.60 1.31 10.58
C GLY A 185 -10.95 2.55 11.39
N ALA A 186 -12.00 3.30 11.00
CA ALA A 186 -12.44 4.49 11.72
C ALA A 186 -12.92 4.22 13.15
N LYS A 187 -13.36 2.99 13.43
CA LYS A 187 -13.79 2.56 14.78
C LYS A 187 -12.61 2.29 15.71
N LYS A 188 -11.37 2.43 15.21
CA LYS A 188 -10.11 2.26 15.96
C LYS A 188 -10.08 0.90 16.67
N PRO A 189 -10.21 -0.21 15.93
CA PRO A 189 -10.24 -1.55 16.52
C PRO A 189 -8.93 -1.86 17.25
N ALA A 190 -8.90 -2.91 18.06
CA ALA A 190 -7.66 -3.33 18.76
C ALA A 190 -6.48 -3.60 17.82
N ALA A 191 -6.75 -3.98 16.56
CA ALA A 191 -5.72 -4.14 15.53
C ALA A 191 -5.15 -2.79 15.01
N ALA A 192 -5.88 -1.69 15.19
CA ALA A 192 -5.46 -0.35 14.82
C ALA A 192 -6.04 0.72 15.78
N PRO A 193 -5.54 0.80 17.04
CA PRO A 193 -5.92 1.83 18.01
C PRO A 193 -5.23 3.17 17.68
N TRP A 194 -5.40 3.63 16.45
CA TRP A 194 -4.66 4.76 15.90
C TRP A 194 -5.14 6.11 16.45
N THR A 195 -4.26 7.10 16.37
CA THR A 195 -4.53 8.49 16.74
C THR A 195 -4.12 9.41 15.59
N SER A 196 -4.58 10.66 15.61
CA SER A 196 -4.18 11.65 14.60
C SER A 196 -2.67 11.89 14.51
N ALA A 197 -1.91 11.52 15.55
CA ALA A 197 -0.46 11.71 15.60
C ALA A 197 0.34 10.60 14.90
N ASP A 198 -0.25 9.41 14.75
CA ASP A 198 0.42 8.20 14.22
C ASP A 198 -0.19 7.68 12.90
N THR A 199 -1.17 8.40 12.34
CA THR A 199 -1.82 8.03 11.08
C THR A 199 -1.42 8.87 9.89
N LEU A 200 -1.35 8.24 8.73
CA LEU A 200 -1.45 8.85 7.40
C LEU A 200 -2.69 8.31 6.66
N PHE A 201 -3.40 9.20 5.96
CA PHE A 201 -4.44 8.85 5.01
C PHE A 201 -3.97 9.24 3.61
N SER A 202 -3.97 8.33 2.65
CA SER A 202 -3.55 8.66 1.28
C SER A 202 -4.64 8.40 0.26
N PHE A 203 -4.71 9.24 -0.76
CA PHE A 203 -5.67 9.11 -1.85
C PHE A 203 -4.97 9.29 -3.20
N TRP A 204 -4.99 8.25 -4.03
CA TRP A 204 -4.58 8.31 -5.44
C TRP A 204 -5.71 7.76 -6.31
N ILE A 205 -6.52 8.67 -6.81
CA ILE A 205 -7.81 8.39 -7.47
C ILE A 205 -8.09 9.48 -8.51
N GLY A 206 -9.01 9.22 -9.44
CA GLY A 206 -9.36 10.12 -10.54
C GLY A 206 -8.80 9.68 -11.89
N ILE A 207 -7.90 8.69 -11.94
CA ILE A 207 -7.34 8.17 -13.19
C ILE A 207 -8.45 7.54 -14.04
N ASN A 208 -9.27 6.66 -13.46
CA ASN A 208 -10.39 6.05 -14.17
C ASN A 208 -11.52 7.05 -14.45
N ASP A 209 -11.72 8.04 -13.58
CA ASP A 209 -12.71 9.09 -13.80
C ASP A 209 -12.39 9.90 -15.06
N ILE A 210 -11.12 10.30 -15.24
CA ILE A 210 -10.68 10.99 -16.45
C ILE A 210 -10.67 10.05 -17.65
N GLY A 211 -10.07 8.86 -17.53
CA GLY A 211 -9.99 7.89 -18.62
C GLY A 211 -11.36 7.50 -19.20
N ASN A 212 -12.38 7.39 -18.35
CA ASN A 212 -13.73 7.00 -18.77
C ASN A 212 -14.61 8.18 -19.21
N SER A 213 -14.16 9.44 -19.06
CA SER A 213 -15.03 10.61 -19.27
C SER A 213 -14.42 11.80 -20.00
N TYR A 214 -13.13 11.78 -20.34
CA TYR A 214 -12.45 12.90 -21.01
C TYR A 214 -13.09 13.27 -22.35
N GLY A 215 -13.54 12.25 -23.11
CA GLY A 215 -14.17 12.40 -24.42
C GLY A 215 -15.66 12.67 -24.40
N ASN A 216 -16.31 12.63 -23.23
CA ASN A 216 -17.75 12.86 -23.12
C ASN A 216 -18.10 14.33 -23.40
N GLY A 217 -19.26 14.56 -24.02
CA GLY A 217 -19.73 15.91 -24.34
C GLY A 217 -19.98 16.79 -23.10
N GLY A 218 -20.17 18.09 -23.31
CA GLY A 218 -20.42 19.07 -22.24
C GLY A 218 -19.15 19.64 -21.61
N ASN A 219 -19.32 20.47 -20.58
CA ASN A 219 -18.21 21.20 -19.96
C ASN A 219 -17.41 20.30 -19.01
N ARG A 220 -16.29 19.75 -19.50
CA ARG A 220 -15.39 18.87 -18.72
C ARG A 220 -14.85 19.56 -17.46
N SER A 221 -14.56 20.86 -17.53
CA SER A 221 -14.04 21.61 -16.39
C SER A 221 -15.07 21.76 -15.27
N ALA A 222 -16.34 22.00 -15.62
CA ALA A 222 -17.44 21.98 -14.66
C ALA A 222 -17.65 20.58 -14.09
N PHE A 223 -17.49 19.52 -14.89
CA PHE A 223 -17.60 18.15 -14.42
C PHE A 223 -16.47 17.77 -13.44
N SER A 224 -15.24 18.23 -13.67
CA SER A 224 -14.14 18.07 -12.70
C SER A 224 -14.46 18.70 -11.34
N VAL A 225 -15.20 19.81 -11.30
CA VAL A 225 -15.70 20.38 -10.03
C VAL A 225 -16.68 19.42 -9.34
N THR A 226 -17.62 18.83 -10.09
CA THR A 226 -18.55 17.83 -9.53
C THR A 226 -17.81 16.63 -8.93
N LEU A 227 -16.83 16.08 -9.66
CA LEU A 227 -16.01 14.96 -9.20
C LEU A 227 -15.22 15.31 -7.92
N LEU A 228 -14.56 16.47 -7.91
CA LEU A 228 -13.78 16.90 -6.76
C LEU A 228 -14.64 17.24 -5.55
N ASN A 229 -15.86 17.75 -5.74
CA ASN A 229 -16.80 17.91 -4.62
C ASN A 229 -17.17 16.56 -3.99
N ALA A 230 -17.47 15.54 -4.81
CA ALA A 230 -17.74 14.19 -4.30
C ALA A 230 -16.54 13.61 -3.56
N TYR A 231 -15.34 13.76 -4.13
CA TYR A 231 -14.09 13.31 -3.51
C TYR A 231 -13.83 14.01 -2.17
N PHE A 232 -13.89 15.34 -2.11
CA PHE A 232 -13.57 16.06 -0.86
C PHE A 232 -14.66 15.94 0.21
N ASN A 233 -15.91 15.60 -0.15
CA ASN A 233 -16.91 15.18 0.83
C ASN A 233 -16.47 13.91 1.56
N LEU A 234 -15.93 12.92 0.84
CA LEU A 234 -15.40 11.68 1.46
C LEU A 234 -14.14 11.94 2.29
N VAL A 235 -13.25 12.84 1.83
CA VAL A 235 -12.09 13.27 2.63
C VAL A 235 -12.54 13.95 3.94
N GLN A 236 -13.63 14.72 3.89
CA GLN A 236 -14.21 15.36 5.07
C GLN A 236 -14.78 14.33 6.07
N GLU A 237 -15.31 13.20 5.61
CA GLU A 237 -15.73 12.10 6.49
C GLU A 237 -14.53 11.46 7.20
N VAL A 238 -13.42 11.26 6.50
CA VAL A 238 -12.17 10.75 7.09
C VAL A 238 -11.60 11.73 8.11
N TYR A 239 -11.64 13.04 7.84
CA TYR A 239 -11.31 14.06 8.83
C TYR A 239 -12.20 13.99 10.07
N SER A 240 -13.51 13.82 9.86
CA SER A 240 -14.51 13.73 10.94
C SER A 240 -14.31 12.50 11.81
N ALA A 241 -13.78 11.40 11.26
CA ALA A 241 -13.35 10.21 12.00
C ALA A 241 -12.06 10.42 12.84
N GLY A 242 -11.38 11.55 12.67
CA GLY A 242 -10.17 11.92 13.41
C GLY A 242 -8.89 11.98 12.56
N GLY A 243 -8.99 11.79 11.24
CA GLY A 243 -7.83 11.89 10.34
C GLY A 243 -7.27 13.32 10.30
N ARG A 244 -5.93 13.45 10.35
CA ARG A 244 -5.26 14.77 10.35
C ARG A 244 -4.07 14.89 9.41
N ASN A 245 -3.52 13.79 8.91
CA ASN A 245 -2.40 13.82 7.96
C ASN A 245 -2.85 13.18 6.64
N PHE A 246 -2.83 13.94 5.56
CA PHE A 246 -3.39 13.53 4.28
C PHE A 246 -2.38 13.66 3.14
N LEU A 247 -2.15 12.58 2.41
CA LEU A 247 -1.37 12.57 1.17
C LEU A 247 -2.32 12.45 -0.02
N PHE A 248 -2.27 13.41 -0.92
CA PHE A 248 -2.98 13.38 -2.18
C PHE A 248 -1.98 13.12 -3.30
N VAL A 249 -2.39 12.35 -4.30
CA VAL A 249 -1.60 12.12 -5.51
C VAL A 249 -2.43 12.54 -6.71
N ASN A 250 -1.88 13.39 -7.57
CA ASN A 250 -2.59 13.88 -8.76
C ASN A 250 -2.58 12.84 -9.89
N VAL A 251 -3.37 13.06 -10.94
CA VAL A 251 -3.49 12.15 -12.08
C VAL A 251 -2.21 12.19 -12.93
N PRO A 252 -1.54 11.05 -13.19
CA PRO A 252 -0.36 10.96 -14.07
C PRO A 252 -0.67 11.38 -15.51
N PRO A 253 0.32 11.54 -16.41
CA PRO A 253 0.09 11.97 -17.79
C PRO A 253 -0.44 10.80 -18.62
N MET A 254 -1.70 10.41 -18.38
CA MET A 254 -2.36 9.27 -19.03
C MET A 254 -2.56 9.47 -20.53
N ASP A 255 -2.49 10.71 -21.01
CA ASP A 255 -2.43 11.08 -22.42
C ASP A 255 -1.23 10.46 -23.16
N ARG A 256 -0.22 9.99 -22.41
CA ARG A 256 0.98 9.31 -22.91
C ARG A 256 0.98 7.80 -22.67
N SER A 257 -0.12 7.26 -22.16
CA SER A 257 -0.26 5.82 -21.96
C SER A 257 -0.29 5.09 -23.31
N PRO A 258 0.13 3.82 -23.40
CA PRO A 258 0.12 3.08 -24.65
C PRO A 258 -1.28 2.98 -25.29
N LEU A 259 -2.33 2.93 -24.46
CA LEU A 259 -3.72 2.99 -24.91
C LEU A 259 -4.00 4.32 -25.65
N MET A 260 -3.60 5.45 -25.07
CA MET A 260 -3.83 6.77 -25.66
C MET A 260 -2.93 7.08 -26.84
N LEU A 261 -1.74 6.47 -26.93
CA LEU A 261 -0.89 6.57 -28.11
C LEU A 261 -1.50 5.88 -29.34
N ALA A 262 -2.47 4.98 -29.16
CA ALA A 262 -3.25 4.39 -30.25
C ALA A 262 -4.40 5.31 -30.74
N GLU A 263 -4.76 6.34 -29.96
CA GLU A 263 -5.82 7.28 -30.29
C GLU A 263 -5.32 8.47 -31.12
N PRO A 264 -6.21 9.20 -31.83
CA PRO A 264 -5.84 10.41 -32.57
C PRO A 264 -5.17 11.46 -31.68
N THR A 265 -4.27 12.25 -32.27
CA THR A 265 -3.56 13.33 -31.55
C THR A 265 -4.49 14.36 -30.91
N SER A 266 -5.69 14.56 -31.47
CA SER A 266 -6.74 15.39 -30.88
C SER A 266 -7.30 14.81 -29.58
N ALA A 267 -7.46 13.49 -29.48
CA ALA A 267 -7.92 12.82 -28.27
C ALA A 267 -6.86 12.89 -27.16
N GLN A 268 -5.59 12.65 -27.51
CA GLN A 268 -4.45 12.81 -26.59
C GLN A 268 -4.37 14.25 -26.06
N ALA A 269 -4.49 15.26 -26.94
CA ALA A 269 -4.48 16.67 -26.54
C ALA A 269 -5.68 17.05 -25.65
N LEU A 270 -6.86 16.49 -25.95
CA LEU A 270 -8.06 16.68 -25.14
C LEU A 270 -7.87 16.09 -23.75
N GLU A 271 -7.49 14.82 -23.64
CA GLU A 271 -7.28 14.17 -22.35
C GLU A 271 -6.22 14.90 -21.52
N LYS A 272 -5.09 15.27 -22.13
CA LYS A 272 -4.05 16.09 -21.49
C LYS A 272 -4.60 17.37 -20.88
N SER A 273 -5.47 18.07 -21.62
CA SER A 273 -6.08 19.32 -21.13
C SER A 273 -7.03 19.08 -19.95
N VAL A 274 -7.79 17.98 -19.98
CA VAL A 274 -8.70 17.58 -18.90
C VAL A 274 -7.92 17.16 -17.65
N ILE A 275 -6.84 16.38 -17.81
CA ILE A 275 -5.92 16.01 -16.71
C ILE A 275 -5.32 17.27 -16.07
N ALA A 276 -4.86 18.23 -16.87
CA ALA A 276 -4.27 19.46 -16.36
C ALA A 276 -5.26 20.31 -15.55
N ASP A 277 -6.51 20.45 -16.04
CA ASP A 277 -7.56 21.16 -15.30
C ASP A 277 -7.94 20.42 -14.00
N PHE A 278 -8.15 19.10 -14.07
CA PHE A 278 -8.45 18.29 -12.90
C PHE A 278 -7.35 18.39 -11.83
N ASN A 279 -6.09 18.24 -12.22
CA ASN A 279 -4.94 18.33 -11.30
C ASN A 279 -4.80 19.73 -10.68
N THR A 280 -5.04 20.79 -11.45
CA THR A 280 -5.04 22.17 -10.95
C THR A 280 -6.12 22.36 -9.88
N ARG A 281 -7.33 21.84 -10.15
CA ARG A 281 -8.47 21.93 -9.23
C ARG A 281 -8.28 21.03 -8.01
N LEU A 282 -7.66 19.87 -8.14
CA LEU A 282 -7.30 19.01 -7.02
C LEU A 282 -6.38 19.77 -6.06
N ALA A 283 -5.31 20.40 -6.56
CA ALA A 283 -4.42 21.20 -5.74
C ALA A 283 -5.14 22.36 -5.02
N ALA A 284 -6.06 23.04 -5.70
CA ALA A 284 -6.88 24.09 -5.09
C ALA A 284 -7.80 23.54 -3.99
N ASN A 285 -8.41 22.36 -4.19
CA ASN A 285 -9.26 21.73 -3.17
C ASN A 285 -8.44 21.24 -1.97
N VAL A 286 -7.23 20.71 -2.17
CA VAL A 286 -6.31 20.35 -1.07
C VAL A 286 -6.02 21.57 -0.19
N ASN A 287 -5.67 22.71 -0.80
CA ASN A 287 -5.42 23.96 -0.07
C ASN A 287 -6.68 24.45 0.67
N THR A 288 -7.85 24.37 0.03
CA THR A 288 -9.13 24.76 0.64
C THR A 288 -9.48 23.88 1.83
N PHE A 289 -9.32 22.55 1.68
CA PHE A 289 -9.54 21.57 2.73
C PHE A 289 -8.62 21.81 3.93
N GLN A 290 -7.32 22.06 3.70
CA GLN A 290 -6.37 22.38 4.77
C GLN A 290 -6.74 23.68 5.49
N ALA A 291 -7.16 24.72 4.76
CA ALA A 291 -7.56 25.99 5.36
C ALA A 291 -8.85 25.88 6.18
N ALA A 292 -9.79 25.02 5.75
CA ALA A 292 -11.08 24.84 6.40
C ALA A 292 -11.04 23.94 7.65
N ASN A 293 -10.00 23.11 7.81
CA ASN A 293 -9.95 22.06 8.83
C ASN A 293 -8.77 22.22 9.79
N SER A 294 -9.07 22.32 11.08
CA SER A 294 -8.05 22.53 12.12
C SER A 294 -7.17 21.29 12.34
N GLY A 295 -5.87 21.55 12.57
CA GLY A 295 -4.89 20.51 12.88
C GLY A 295 -4.54 19.59 11.70
N VAL A 296 -4.96 19.94 10.48
CA VAL A 296 -4.67 19.17 9.27
C VAL A 296 -3.29 19.50 8.71
N LYS A 297 -2.57 18.46 8.27
CA LYS A 297 -1.42 18.55 7.39
C LYS A 297 -1.75 17.85 6.08
N THR A 298 -1.47 18.51 4.96
CA THR A 298 -1.61 17.91 3.64
C THR A 298 -0.29 17.91 2.88
N TRP A 299 -0.14 16.91 2.02
CA TRP A 299 0.91 16.84 1.01
C TRP A 299 0.25 16.48 -0.32
N LEU A 300 0.73 17.10 -1.40
CA LEU A 300 0.35 16.74 -2.77
C LEU A 300 1.59 16.22 -3.49
N TYR A 301 1.59 14.94 -3.87
CA TYR A 301 2.60 14.37 -4.74
C TYR A 301 2.20 14.56 -6.20
N ASP A 302 3.06 15.21 -6.97
CA ASP A 302 2.86 15.46 -8.39
C ASP A 302 3.32 14.25 -9.22
N SER A 303 2.47 13.23 -9.30
CA SER A 303 2.70 12.08 -10.16
C SER A 303 2.78 12.48 -11.63
N ASN A 304 2.06 13.52 -12.04
CA ASN A 304 2.08 14.03 -13.41
C ASN A 304 3.48 14.45 -13.84
N ALA A 305 4.12 15.31 -13.03
CA ALA A 305 5.48 15.78 -13.28
C ALA A 305 6.52 14.65 -13.12
N ALA A 306 6.38 13.80 -12.10
CA ALA A 306 7.28 12.69 -11.86
C ALA A 306 7.30 11.70 -13.03
N PHE A 307 6.12 11.28 -13.50
CA PHE A 307 5.99 10.38 -14.64
C PHE A 307 6.47 11.08 -15.91
N THR A 308 6.13 12.34 -16.14
CA THR A 308 6.62 13.10 -17.30
C THR A 308 8.14 13.11 -17.37
N THR A 309 8.82 13.28 -16.24
CA THR A 309 10.29 13.25 -16.16
C THR A 309 10.84 11.90 -16.62
N ILE A 310 10.25 10.80 -16.16
CA ILE A 310 10.67 9.44 -16.56
C ILE A 310 10.36 9.19 -18.03
N LEU A 311 9.14 9.48 -18.47
CA LEU A 311 8.68 9.26 -19.84
C LEU A 311 9.47 10.08 -20.88
N ASN A 312 10.06 11.22 -20.48
CA ASN A 312 10.93 12.02 -21.33
C ASN A 312 12.34 11.42 -21.49
N SER A 313 12.77 10.54 -20.58
CA SER A 313 14.12 9.96 -20.59
C SER A 313 14.14 8.55 -19.98
N PRO A 314 13.37 7.58 -20.50
CA PRO A 314 13.14 6.29 -19.84
C PRO A 314 14.43 5.50 -19.58
N GLN A 315 15.40 5.57 -20.49
CA GLN A 315 16.66 4.84 -20.38
C GLN A 315 17.53 5.34 -19.21
N THR A 316 17.46 6.63 -18.87
CA THR A 316 18.14 7.20 -17.69
C THR A 316 17.61 6.58 -16.39
N TYR A 317 16.35 6.16 -16.39
CA TYR A 317 15.69 5.51 -15.26
C TYR A 317 15.66 3.97 -15.38
N GLY A 318 16.42 3.40 -16.33
CA GLY A 318 16.55 1.95 -16.50
C GLY A 318 15.41 1.28 -17.27
N PHE A 319 14.53 2.05 -17.92
CA PHE A 319 13.48 1.51 -18.79
C PHE A 319 13.94 1.43 -20.24
N ALA A 320 13.56 0.37 -20.94
CA ALA A 320 13.83 0.19 -22.36
C ALA A 320 13.14 1.26 -23.21
N ASP A 321 11.87 1.55 -22.89
CA ASP A 321 11.06 2.56 -23.56
C ASP A 321 9.91 3.08 -22.65
N ALA A 322 9.18 4.06 -23.16
CA ALA A 322 8.06 4.73 -22.50
C ALA A 322 6.75 4.67 -23.30
N THR A 323 6.64 3.75 -24.26
CA THR A 323 5.52 3.68 -25.22
C THR A 323 4.90 2.30 -25.34
N SER A 324 5.62 1.24 -24.97
CA SER A 324 5.16 -0.16 -25.01
C SER A 324 4.62 -0.62 -23.65
N TYR A 325 3.78 -1.67 -23.65
CA TYR A 325 3.26 -2.36 -22.47
C TYR A 325 3.43 -3.88 -22.61
N GLY A 326 3.23 -4.63 -21.53
CA GLY A 326 3.36 -6.10 -21.51
C GLY A 326 4.79 -6.64 -21.44
N ASN A 327 5.79 -5.75 -21.46
CA ASN A 327 7.20 -6.08 -21.21
C ASN A 327 7.65 -5.43 -19.90
N ALA A 328 8.14 -6.22 -18.94
CA ALA A 328 8.63 -5.74 -17.65
C ALA A 328 9.80 -4.75 -17.75
N ASN A 329 10.41 -4.56 -18.92
CA ASN A 329 11.47 -3.58 -19.14
C ASN A 329 10.96 -2.22 -19.64
N SER A 330 9.69 -2.07 -20.03
CA SER A 330 9.12 -0.76 -20.37
C SER A 330 8.54 -0.08 -19.13
N PHE A 331 8.44 1.25 -19.15
CA PHE A 331 7.86 2.01 -18.04
C PHE A 331 6.42 1.57 -17.75
N TRP A 332 5.57 1.55 -18.77
CA TRP A 332 4.17 1.17 -18.63
C TRP A 332 3.98 -0.33 -18.36
N GLY A 333 4.89 -1.19 -18.82
CA GLY A 333 4.85 -2.62 -18.53
C GLY A 333 5.15 -2.96 -17.07
N ARG A 334 5.74 -2.05 -16.28
CA ARG A 334 5.86 -2.20 -14.82
C ARG A 334 4.70 -1.62 -14.03
N LEU A 335 3.84 -0.86 -14.69
CA LEU A 335 2.68 -0.20 -14.08
C LEU A 335 1.36 -0.86 -14.48
N SER A 336 1.35 -1.67 -15.54
CA SER A 336 0.19 -2.39 -16.07
C SER A 336 0.09 -3.81 -15.52
N PRO A 337 -1.12 -4.30 -15.21
CA PRO A 337 -1.39 -5.73 -15.09
C PRO A 337 -1.10 -6.50 -16.36
#